data_AF-A0A553PAD2-F1
#
_entry.id   AF-A0A553PAD2-F1
#
_cell.length_a   1.000
_cell.length_b   1.000
_cell.length_c   1.000
_cell.angle_alpha   90.00
_cell.angle_beta   90.00
_cell.angle_gamma   90.00
#
_symmetry.space_group_name_H-M   'P 1'
#
loop_
_entity.id
_entity.type
_entity.pdbx_description
1 polymer ?
#
loop_
_entity_poly.entity_id
_entity_poly.type
_entity_poly.pdbx_seq_one_letter_code
_entity_poly.pdbx_strand_id
1 'polypeptide(L)'
;MHIHSLTLSGFKSFSGTTTMTFHDHVNVVVGPNGSGKSNIFSAIAFVLQPTNLVQAQKMALFHQNDNTSVQSAFVEIKLDNRDGYSPE
;
A
#
# COMPACT_ATOMS: atom_id res chain seq x y z
N MET A 1 -18.16 -5.32 2.69
CA MET A 1 -16.95 -5.23 1.87
C MET A 1 -15.78 -4.87 2.80
N HIS A 2 -14.67 -5.59 2.72
CA HIS A 2 -13.44 -5.28 3.47
C HIS A 2 -12.19 -5.58 2.63
N ILE A 3 -11.03 -5.06 3.04
CA ILE A 3 -9.75 -5.38 2.39
C ILE A 3 -9.38 -6.82 2.77
N HIS A 4 -9.22 -7.69 1.76
CA HIS A 4 -8.74 -9.06 1.94
C HIS A 4 -7.22 -9.12 1.94
N SER A 5 -6.59 -8.41 0.98
CA SER A 5 -5.13 -8.36 0.89
C SER A 5 -4.64 -7.05 0.28
N LEU A 6 -3.43 -6.67 0.69
CA LEU A 6 -2.65 -5.56 0.14
C LEU A 6 -1.33 -6.13 -0.39
N THR A 7 -1.07 -5.98 -1.68
CA THR A 7 0.23 -6.30 -2.30
C THR A 7 0.91 -5.02 -2.73
N LEU A 8 2.19 -4.88 -2.43
CA LEU A 8 2.96 -3.69 -2.75
C LEU A 8 4.40 -4.03 -3.10
N SER A 9 4.97 -3.31 -4.06
CA SER A 9 6.34 -3.51 -4.53
C SER A 9 6.94 -2.18 -4.97
N GLY A 10 8.19 -1.94 -4.61
CA GLY A 10 8.89 -0.68 -4.91
C GLY A 10 8.25 0.56 -4.28
N PHE A 11 7.38 0.43 -3.28
CA PHE A 11 6.60 1.52 -2.69
C PHE A 11 7.18 1.96 -1.34
N LYS A 12 7.64 3.22 -1.25
CA LYS A 12 8.21 3.83 -0.03
C LYS A 12 9.21 2.93 0.71
N SER A 13 8.86 2.38 1.88
CA SER A 13 9.77 1.51 2.67
C SER A 13 9.92 0.09 2.11
N PHE A 14 9.15 -0.28 1.09
CA PHE A 14 9.06 -1.66 0.61
C PHE A 14 9.74 -1.79 -0.76
N SER A 15 11.02 -2.17 -0.73
CA SER A 15 11.84 -2.33 -1.94
C SER A 15 11.42 -3.54 -2.79
N GLY A 16 11.01 -4.65 -2.15
CA GLY A 16 10.53 -5.86 -2.80
C GLY A 16 9.02 -6.04 -2.69
N THR A 17 8.51 -7.08 -3.38
CA THR A 17 7.10 -7.44 -3.33
C THR A 17 6.73 -8.03 -1.98
N THR A 18 5.77 -7.39 -1.31
CA THR A 18 5.19 -7.85 -0.04
C THR A 18 3.68 -7.97 -0.19
N THR A 19 3.12 -9.10 0.23
CA THR A 19 1.67 -9.29 0.31
C THR A 19 1.27 -9.45 1.78
N MET A 20 0.29 -8.66 2.21
CA MET A 20 -0.31 -8.71 3.54
C MET A 20 -1.76 -9.17 3.40
N THR A 21 -2.16 -10.19 4.12
CA THR A 21 -3.56 -10.64 4.23
C THR A 21 -4.18 -10.10 5.50
N PHE A 22 -5.41 -9.63 5.40
CA PHE A 22 -6.16 -9.06 6.52
C PHE A 22 -7.26 -10.01 6.98
N HIS A 23 -7.47 -10.05 8.28
CA HIS A 23 -8.64 -10.67 8.90
C HIS A 23 -9.88 -9.79 8.66
N ASP A 24 -11.04 -10.40 8.54
CA ASP A 24 -12.34 -9.74 8.37
C ASP A 24 -12.84 -8.94 9.60
N HIS A 25 -12.16 -9.04 10.74
CA HIS A 25 -12.54 -8.38 11.99
C HIS A 25 -11.50 -7.31 12.38
N VAL A 26 -10.53 -7.68 13.21
CA VAL A 26 -9.55 -6.75 13.78
C VAL A 26 -8.16 -7.11 13.29
N ASN A 27 -7.43 -6.11 12.81
CA ASN A 27 -6.05 -6.24 12.39
C ASN A 27 -5.18 -5.27 13.20
N VAL A 28 -3.97 -5.70 13.57
CA VAL A 28 -3.05 -4.91 14.37
C VAL A 28 -1.71 -4.82 13.65
N VAL A 29 -1.20 -3.59 13.47
CA VAL A 29 0.08 -3.33 12.82
C VAL A 29 1.07 -2.83 13.88
N VAL A 30 2.12 -3.61 14.13
CA VAL A 30 3.17 -3.31 15.12
C VAL A 30 4.56 -3.44 14.52
N GLY A 31 5.55 -2.81 15.15
CA GLY A 31 6.94 -2.83 14.71
C GLY A 31 7.74 -1.61 15.18
N PRO A 32 9.07 -1.64 15.10
CA PRO A 32 9.93 -0.55 15.53
C PRO A 32 9.74 0.73 14.70
N ASN A 33 10.20 1.87 15.23
CA ASN A 33 10.16 3.14 14.48
C ASN A 33 10.96 3.03 13.18
N GLY A 34 10.43 3.60 12.10
CA GLY A 34 11.04 3.50 10.76
C GLY A 34 10.74 2.23 9.98
N SER A 35 10.05 1.23 10.54
CA SER A 35 9.77 -0.06 9.86
C SER A 35 8.72 0.00 8.74
N GLY A 36 8.23 1.18 8.36
CA GLY A 36 7.26 1.33 7.27
C GLY A 36 5.77 1.17 7.62
N LYS A 37 5.40 1.11 8.91
CA LYS A 37 3.98 0.97 9.35
C LYS A 37 3.06 2.04 8.74
N SER A 38 3.43 3.31 8.81
CA SER A 38 2.65 4.42 8.23
C SER A 38 2.58 4.35 6.69
N ASN A 39 3.50 3.62 6.06
CA ASN A 39 3.51 3.43 4.62
C ASN A 39 2.47 2.38 4.16
N ILE A 40 2.04 1.47 5.04
CA ILE A 40 0.89 0.58 4.78
C ILE A 40 -0.37 1.42 4.57
N PHE A 41 -0.65 2.35 5.48
CA PHE A 41 -1.78 3.28 5.34
C PHE A 41 -1.62 4.22 4.14
N SER A 42 -0.40 4.69 3.85
CA SER A 42 -0.13 5.47 2.64
C SER A 42 -0.45 4.67 1.36
N ALA A 43 -0.13 3.38 1.33
CA ALA A 43 -0.41 2.51 0.19
C ALA A 43 -1.93 2.32 -0.01
N ILE A 44 -2.67 2.12 1.08
CA ILE A 44 -4.14 2.02 1.03
C ILE A 44 -4.75 3.31 0.52
N ALA A 45 -4.32 4.46 1.05
CA ALA A 45 -4.79 5.77 0.60
C ALA A 45 -4.44 6.04 -0.87
N PHE A 46 -3.25 5.63 -1.33
CA PHE A 46 -2.84 5.79 -2.72
C PHE A 46 -3.81 5.12 -3.72
N VAL A 47 -4.33 3.94 -3.37
CA VAL A 47 -5.28 3.21 -4.22
C VAL A 47 -6.71 3.75 -4.10
N LEU A 48 -7.19 3.98 -2.87
CA LEU A 48 -8.59 4.31 -2.62
C LEU A 48 -8.92 5.81 -2.70
N GLN A 49 -7.91 6.68 -2.56
CA GLN A 49 -8.06 8.13 -2.59
C GLN A 49 -7.17 8.71 -3.70
N PRO A 50 -7.54 8.49 -4.98
CA PRO A 50 -6.77 9.03 -6.09
C PRO A 50 -6.71 10.55 -5.97
N THR A 51 -5.50 11.05 -5.79
CA THR A 51 -5.18 12.48 -5.79
C THR A 51 -4.41 12.79 -7.06
N ASN A 52 -4.66 13.97 -7.64
CA ASN A 52 -3.89 14.45 -8.78
C ASN A 52 -2.49 14.84 -8.32
N LEU A 53 -1.59 13.85 -8.28
CA LEU A 53 -0.21 14.03 -7.88
C LEU A 53 0.63 14.62 -9.02
N VAL A 54 1.42 15.64 -8.71
CA VAL A 54 2.47 16.12 -9.62
C VAL A 54 3.61 15.10 -9.71
N GLN A 55 4.44 15.17 -10.76
CA GLN A 55 5.50 14.18 -11.00
C GLN A 55 6.44 13.99 -9.79
N ALA A 56 6.86 15.09 -9.14
CA ALA A 56 7.71 15.02 -7.95
C ALA A 56 7.06 14.23 -6.80
N GLN A 57 5.75 14.39 -6.59
CA GLN A 57 5.01 13.64 -5.58
C GLN A 57 4.87 12.17 -5.94
N LYS A 58 4.70 11.83 -7.23
CA LYS A 58 4.71 10.43 -7.70
C LYS A 58 6.06 9.76 -7.45
N MET A 59 7.16 10.45 -7.75
CA MET A 59 8.52 9.93 -7.52
C MET A 59 8.82 9.72 -6.04
N ALA A 60 8.25 10.54 -5.15
CA ALA A 60 8.37 10.37 -3.70
C ALA A 60 7.65 9.12 -3.15
N LEU A 61 6.79 8.46 -3.95
CA LEU A 61 6.17 7.19 -3.57
C LEU A 61 7.05 5.98 -3.88
N PHE A 62 8.10 6.14 -4.69
CA PHE A 62 8.99 5.06 -5.07
C PHE A 62 9.98 4.80 -3.95
N HIS A 63 10.39 3.55 -3.79
CA HIS A 63 11.46 3.19 -2.86
C HIS A 63 12.78 3.83 -3.33
N GLN A 64 13.43 4.56 -2.42
CA GLN A 64 14.73 5.18 -2.65
C GLN A 64 15.62 4.92 -1.43
N ASN A 65 16.78 4.33 -1.68
CA ASN A 65 17.91 4.26 -0.76
C ASN A 65 19.17 4.63 -1.54
N ASP A 66 20.25 5.00 -0.85
CA ASP A 66 21.50 5.49 -1.45
C ASP A 66 22.09 4.56 -2.55
N ASN A 67 21.75 3.27 -2.54
CA ASN A 67 22.24 2.27 -3.52
C ASN A 67 21.15 1.62 -4.39
N THR A 68 19.87 1.94 -4.20
CA THR A 68 18.76 1.29 -4.92
C THR A 68 17.66 2.30 -5.26
N SER A 69 17.49 2.54 -6.56
CA SER A 69 16.31 3.18 -7.12
C SER A 69 15.50 2.13 -7.89
N VAL A 70 14.22 1.97 -7.53
CA VAL A 70 13.32 1.13 -8.31
C VAL A 70 12.80 1.90 -9.52
N GLN A 71 12.73 1.23 -10.68
CA GLN A 71 12.21 1.84 -11.92
C GLN A 71 10.68 1.88 -11.97
N SER A 72 10.02 1.06 -11.15
CA SER A 72 8.57 0.98 -11.06
C SER A 72 8.13 0.64 -9.64
N ALA A 73 6.90 1.02 -9.31
CA ALA A 73 6.25 0.70 -8.06
C ALA A 73 4.78 0.39 -8.33
N PHE A 74 4.21 -0.54 -7.58
CA PHE A 74 2.77 -0.82 -7.64
C PHE A 74 2.21 -1.09 -6.25
N VAL A 75 0.91 -0.83 -6.12
CA VAL A 75 0.09 -1.19 -4.96
C VAL A 75 -1.21 -1.76 -5.48
N GLU A 76 -1.60 -2.92 -4.96
CA GLU A 76 -2.81 -3.65 -5.32
C GLU A 76 -3.61 -3.94 -4.04
N ILE A 77 -4.92 -3.70 -4.10
CA ILE A 77 -5.86 -4.06 -3.03
C ILE A 77 -6.84 -5.08 -3.61
N LYS A 78 -6.97 -6.22 -2.93
CA LYS A 78 -8.07 -7.16 -3.16
C LYS A 78 -9.15 -6.91 -2.12
N LEU A 79 -10.36 -6.60 -2.58
CA LEU A 79 -11.53 -6.43 -1.74
C LEU A 79 -12.32 -7.75 -1.67
N ASP A 80 -12.75 -8.13 -0.47
CA ASP A 80 -13.75 -9.18 -0.27
C ASP A 80 -15.15 -8.54 -0.33
N ASN A 81 -15.96 -9.01 -1.27
CA ASN A 81 -17.31 -8.51 -1.52
C ASN A 81 -18.40 -9.57 -1.32
N ARG A 82 -18.15 -10.61 -0.51
CA ARG A 82 -19.12 -11.70 -0.27
C ARG A 82 -20.42 -11.24 0.39
N ASP A 83 -20.45 -10.05 0.99
CA ASP A 83 -21.65 -9.46 1.57
C ASP A 83 -22.54 -8.74 0.55
N GLY A 84 -22.17 -8.74 -0.73
CA GLY A 84 -23.01 -8.24 -1.82
C GLY A 84 -23.08 -6.71 -1.92
N TYR A 85 -22.16 -6.00 -1.27
CA TYR A 85 -22.10 -4.55 -1.37
C TYR A 85 -21.68 -4.11 -2.78
N SER A 86 -22.50 -3.33 -3.47
CA SER A 86 -22.09 -2.66 -4.72
C SER A 86 -21.83 -1.18 -4.39
N PRO A 87 -20.62 -0.64 -4.63
CA PRO A 87 -20.43 0.80 -4.62
C PRO A 87 -21.28 1.41 -5.76
N GLU A 88 -22.11 2.42 -5.45
CA GLU A 88 -22.69 3.31 -6.47
C GLU A 88 -21.65 4.28 -7.03
#